data_AF-A0A653PT53-F1
#
_entry.id   AF-A0A653PT53-F1
#
_cell.length_a   1.000
_cell.length_b   1.000
_cell.length_c   1.000
_cell.angle_alpha   90.00
_cell.angle_beta   90.00
_cell.angle_gamma   90.00
#
_symmetry.space_group_name_H-M   'P 1'
#
loop_
_entity.id
_entity.type
_entity.pdbx_description
1 polymer ?
#
loop_
_entity_poly.entity_id
_entity_poly.type
_entity_poly.pdbx_seq_one_letter_code
_entity_poly.pdbx_strand_id
1 'polypeptide(L)'
;MTATVVVGPPCAGKSTYAWATRTTTELVVDYDRMAQALGSSTAHAATGAIREAAFAAREAAIGVALDTSQGSWVLHTSPSAEQISTYEDAGAEFVLLDPGESVCLERAEDDDRPEGTEDAIRAWYANPPELPDSTTTVSATTGRTIMASDNPRGNRYWGDVSLPKTKAEFFNAVTAPAPAGTGTVATLRLYGPIDSYGGFWGISAKDVGAVLDALPDTVTQINLRVNSPGGEVFEGVSILNMLRSHKASVTAVVDGRAASAASIIAAGCDETVMSPGTQMMIHSPSVIMWGNAAELRKQAEVLDGIEASMVEIYTAKAGEKDWTTLLADETWLTAAQAVDMGLADRTAVIPDAGEATTVGEDDDADTLVIPDEDDEDASAKARVVVMTSRPVLGTELPSSSEPGEPTRKEDVVAYDDLKAGLRERLGLTDAAASDTQLLAAVDEVLAEQVEPTTPARAAVQDGTLVVDAAVFEQLQSDARAGRAAREEQVTSRHEALVTAAVNDGRIAPVNRDRWLASFGKDEESASALLSTLPKNSIPVAELGHSDPHANADDSLYAQVYGSTPEEA
;
A
#
# COMPACT_ATOMS: atom_id res chain seq x y z
N MET A 1 7.73 -22.97 -27.18
CA MET A 1 8.25 -23.24 -25.82
C MET A 1 7.13 -23.97 -25.08
N THR A 2 7.47 -24.91 -24.20
CA THR A 2 6.50 -25.74 -23.46
C THR A 2 5.92 -24.97 -22.27
N ALA A 3 4.72 -25.35 -21.83
CA ALA A 3 4.11 -24.81 -20.63
C ALA A 3 4.87 -25.28 -19.39
N THR A 4 5.08 -24.40 -18.40
CA THR A 4 5.70 -24.73 -17.11
C THR A 4 4.64 -24.70 -16.00
N VAL A 5 4.42 -25.82 -15.34
CA VAL A 5 3.48 -25.96 -14.22
C VAL A 5 4.26 -25.89 -12.91
N VAL A 6 4.01 -24.85 -12.13
CA VAL A 6 4.65 -24.64 -10.82
C VAL A 6 3.71 -25.14 -9.73
N VAL A 7 4.13 -26.19 -9.03
CA VAL A 7 3.41 -26.87 -7.95
C VAL A 7 4.08 -26.62 -6.60
N GLY A 8 3.30 -26.55 -5.52
CA GLY A 8 3.83 -26.33 -4.18
C GLY A 8 2.78 -25.84 -3.20
N PRO A 9 3.01 -25.94 -1.88
CA PRO A 9 2.02 -25.60 -0.85
C PRO A 9 1.58 -24.11 -0.93
N PRO A 10 0.47 -23.73 -0.27
CA PRO A 10 0.19 -22.32 0.00
C PRO A 10 1.42 -21.65 0.61
N CYS A 11 1.66 -20.37 0.30
CA CYS A 11 2.84 -19.61 0.76
C CYS A 11 4.22 -20.12 0.27
N ALA A 12 4.27 -21.08 -0.67
CA ALA A 12 5.53 -21.55 -1.24
C ALA A 12 6.33 -20.48 -2.03
N GLY A 13 5.68 -19.42 -2.49
CA GLY A 13 6.30 -18.35 -3.30
C GLY A 13 6.21 -18.59 -4.83
N LYS A 14 5.22 -19.38 -5.28
CA LYS A 14 5.04 -19.78 -6.69
C LYS A 14 4.97 -18.60 -7.65
N SER A 15 4.17 -17.58 -7.32
CA SER A 15 4.06 -16.37 -8.14
C SER A 15 5.41 -15.68 -8.26
N THR A 16 6.09 -15.42 -7.13
CA THR A 16 7.43 -14.81 -7.11
C THR A 16 8.43 -15.57 -7.96
N TYR A 17 8.45 -16.91 -7.86
CA TYR A 17 9.32 -17.77 -8.67
C TYR A 17 9.06 -17.60 -10.17
N ALA A 18 7.79 -17.66 -10.60
CA ALA A 18 7.44 -17.49 -12.01
C ALA A 18 7.78 -16.10 -12.53
N TRP A 19 7.54 -15.03 -11.76
CA TRP A 19 7.87 -13.65 -12.18
C TRP A 19 9.38 -13.40 -12.28
N ALA A 20 10.20 -14.08 -11.49
CA ALA A 20 11.65 -13.96 -11.53
C ALA A 20 12.30 -14.76 -12.68
N THR A 21 11.65 -15.82 -13.14
CA THR A 21 12.23 -16.77 -14.11
C THR A 21 11.66 -16.65 -15.52
N ARG A 22 10.43 -16.15 -15.68
CA ARG A 22 9.78 -15.99 -16.98
C ARG A 22 10.40 -14.90 -17.85
N THR A 23 10.17 -14.98 -19.16
CA THR A 23 10.42 -13.86 -20.07
C THR A 23 9.24 -12.88 -20.09
N THR A 24 9.47 -11.61 -20.46
CA THR A 24 8.46 -10.54 -20.33
C THR A 24 7.19 -10.75 -21.18
N THR A 25 7.23 -11.66 -22.16
CA THR A 25 6.14 -11.93 -23.11
C THR A 25 5.31 -13.17 -22.79
N GLU A 26 5.65 -13.94 -21.76
CA GLU A 26 4.99 -15.22 -21.46
C GLU A 26 3.71 -15.06 -20.64
N LEU A 27 2.69 -15.86 -20.98
CA LEU A 27 1.42 -15.93 -20.26
C LEU A 27 1.64 -16.54 -18.87
N VAL A 28 1.06 -15.93 -17.83
CA VAL A 28 1.05 -16.49 -16.46
C VAL A 28 -0.38 -16.65 -16.01
N VAL A 29 -0.76 -17.89 -15.68
CA VAL A 29 -2.06 -18.24 -15.12
C VAL A 29 -1.94 -18.35 -13.60
N ASP A 30 -2.41 -17.31 -12.91
CA ASP A 30 -2.35 -17.16 -11.45
C ASP A 30 -3.76 -16.90 -10.91
N TYR A 31 -4.26 -17.80 -10.06
CA TYR A 31 -5.61 -17.72 -9.49
C TYR A 31 -5.82 -16.41 -8.71
N ASP A 32 -4.86 -16.04 -7.88
CA ASP A 32 -5.00 -14.90 -6.95
C ASP A 32 -5.14 -13.59 -7.73
N ARG A 33 -4.35 -13.43 -8.79
CA ARG A 33 -4.45 -12.26 -9.68
C ARG A 33 -5.72 -12.24 -10.52
N MET A 34 -6.21 -13.40 -10.93
CA MET A 34 -7.48 -13.49 -11.65
C MET A 34 -8.65 -13.13 -10.74
N ALA A 35 -8.62 -13.58 -9.48
CA ALA A 35 -9.60 -13.20 -8.48
C ALA A 35 -9.57 -11.69 -8.18
N GLN A 36 -8.38 -11.08 -8.07
CA GLN A 36 -8.24 -9.63 -7.92
C GLN A 36 -8.80 -8.87 -9.12
N ALA A 37 -8.49 -9.31 -10.35
CA ALA A 37 -9.03 -8.69 -11.56
C ALA A 37 -10.56 -8.77 -11.66
N LEU A 38 -11.17 -9.76 -11.01
CA LEU A 38 -12.62 -9.95 -10.89
C LEU A 38 -13.24 -9.24 -9.68
N GLY A 39 -12.46 -8.42 -8.96
CA GLY A 39 -12.95 -7.56 -7.88
C GLY A 39 -12.74 -8.09 -6.47
N SER A 40 -11.91 -9.12 -6.26
CA SER A 40 -11.52 -9.53 -4.92
C SER A 40 -10.64 -8.47 -4.25
N SER A 41 -11.02 -8.03 -3.05
CA SER A 41 -10.30 -7.00 -2.28
C SER A 41 -8.97 -7.49 -1.71
N THR A 42 -8.78 -8.80 -1.56
CA THR A 42 -7.53 -9.42 -1.11
C THR A 42 -7.12 -10.51 -2.08
N ALA A 43 -5.81 -10.73 -2.24
CA ALA A 43 -5.29 -11.73 -3.18
C ALA A 43 -5.78 -13.16 -2.88
N HIS A 44 -6.13 -13.46 -1.62
CA HIS A 44 -6.26 -14.82 -1.12
C HIS A 44 -7.59 -15.13 -0.41
N ALA A 45 -8.55 -14.21 -0.43
CA ALA A 45 -9.85 -14.38 0.25
C ALA A 45 -11.06 -14.16 -0.68
N ALA A 46 -10.95 -14.59 -1.95
CA ALA A 46 -12.09 -14.54 -2.87
C ALA A 46 -13.24 -15.44 -2.39
N THR A 47 -14.44 -14.88 -2.29
CA THR A 47 -15.66 -15.58 -1.83
C THR A 47 -16.79 -15.46 -2.85
N GLY A 48 -17.78 -16.36 -2.74
CA GLY A 48 -19.00 -16.34 -3.54
C GLY A 48 -18.75 -16.35 -5.06
N ALA A 49 -19.47 -15.48 -5.78
CA ALA A 49 -19.43 -15.41 -7.24
C ALA A 49 -18.04 -15.08 -7.82
N ILE A 50 -17.20 -14.33 -7.09
CA ILE A 50 -15.84 -13.97 -7.54
C ILE A 50 -14.96 -15.21 -7.57
N ARG A 51 -15.08 -16.08 -6.56
CA ARG A 51 -14.36 -17.36 -6.51
C ARG A 51 -14.78 -18.25 -7.67
N GLU A 52 -16.08 -18.41 -7.91
CA GLU A 52 -16.59 -19.24 -9.01
C GLU A 52 -16.14 -18.73 -10.38
N ALA A 53 -16.23 -17.41 -10.61
CA ALA A 53 -15.76 -16.78 -11.84
C ALA A 53 -14.24 -16.92 -12.01
N ALA A 54 -13.45 -16.76 -10.95
CA ALA A 54 -12.01 -16.91 -10.98
C ALA A 54 -11.59 -18.36 -11.30
N PHE A 55 -12.28 -19.36 -10.74
CA PHE A 55 -12.06 -20.76 -11.07
C PHE A 55 -12.39 -21.05 -12.54
N ALA A 56 -13.55 -20.62 -13.03
CA ALA A 56 -13.95 -20.84 -14.42
C ALA A 56 -12.99 -20.15 -15.40
N ALA A 57 -12.59 -18.91 -15.10
CA ALA A 57 -11.62 -18.17 -15.91
C ALA A 57 -10.25 -18.84 -15.89
N ARG A 58 -9.80 -19.34 -14.74
CA ARG A 58 -8.52 -20.03 -14.59
C ARG A 58 -8.49 -21.32 -15.41
N GLU A 59 -9.53 -22.14 -15.37
CA GLU A 59 -9.58 -23.37 -16.16
C GLU A 59 -9.54 -23.08 -17.67
N ALA A 60 -10.26 -22.05 -18.13
CA ALA A 60 -10.19 -21.61 -19.52
C ALA A 60 -8.77 -21.10 -19.90
N ALA A 61 -8.14 -20.32 -19.01
CA ALA A 61 -6.80 -19.79 -19.21
C ALA A 61 -5.73 -20.89 -19.24
N ILE A 62 -5.90 -21.95 -18.43
CA ILE A 62 -5.04 -23.14 -18.46
C ILE A 62 -5.13 -23.82 -19.84
N GLY A 63 -6.33 -23.99 -20.39
CA GLY A 63 -6.50 -24.57 -21.73
C GLY A 63 -5.72 -23.79 -22.80
N VAL A 64 -5.77 -22.45 -22.75
CA VAL A 64 -4.98 -21.59 -23.66
C VAL A 64 -3.49 -21.67 -23.38
N ALA A 65 -3.09 -21.76 -22.11
CA ALA A 65 -1.69 -21.86 -21.71
C ALA A 65 -1.04 -23.16 -22.18
N LEU A 66 -1.79 -24.25 -22.28
CA LEU A 66 -1.30 -25.54 -22.76
C LEU A 66 -1.19 -25.61 -24.30
N ASP A 67 -2.00 -24.83 -25.04
CA ASP A 67 -2.05 -24.87 -26.52
C ASP A 67 -1.19 -23.77 -27.19
N THR A 68 -0.66 -22.81 -26.43
CA THR A 68 0.14 -21.71 -27.00
C THR A 68 1.53 -22.16 -27.46
N SER A 69 2.00 -21.56 -28.56
CA SER A 69 3.38 -21.76 -29.05
C SER A 69 4.41 -20.90 -28.31
N GLN A 70 3.96 -19.86 -27.61
CA GLN A 70 4.76 -19.03 -26.71
C GLN A 70 4.85 -19.70 -25.34
N GLY A 71 5.97 -19.56 -24.63
CA GLY A 71 6.11 -20.13 -23.28
C GLY A 71 5.00 -19.64 -22.36
N SER A 72 4.54 -20.50 -21.46
CA SER A 72 3.46 -20.19 -20.53
C SER A 72 3.74 -20.78 -19.15
N TRP A 73 3.15 -20.16 -18.13
CA TRP A 73 3.33 -20.55 -16.73
C TRP A 73 1.97 -20.78 -16.10
N VAL A 74 1.79 -21.94 -15.46
CA VAL A 74 0.57 -22.30 -14.74
C VAL A 74 0.94 -22.49 -13.27
N LEU A 75 0.38 -21.65 -12.39
CA LEU A 75 0.60 -21.77 -10.95
C LEU A 75 -0.50 -22.63 -10.36
N HIS A 76 -0.13 -23.79 -9.80
CA HIS A 76 -1.10 -24.77 -9.33
C HIS A 76 -0.67 -25.37 -7.99
N THR A 77 -1.33 -24.98 -6.90
CA THR A 77 -0.96 -25.40 -5.54
C THR A 77 -1.01 -26.92 -5.33
N SER A 78 -2.13 -27.57 -5.68
CA SER A 78 -2.30 -29.02 -5.51
C SER A 78 -3.17 -29.60 -6.65
N PRO A 79 -2.58 -29.89 -7.82
CA PRO A 79 -3.34 -30.46 -8.94
C PRO A 79 -3.81 -31.89 -8.63
N SER A 80 -4.97 -32.26 -9.17
CA SER A 80 -5.46 -33.64 -9.12
C SER A 80 -4.68 -34.55 -10.08
N ALA A 81 -4.76 -35.87 -9.90
CA ALA A 81 -4.14 -36.82 -10.82
C ALA A 81 -4.62 -36.66 -12.28
N GLU A 82 -5.89 -36.28 -12.48
CA GLU A 82 -6.45 -35.99 -13.81
C GLU A 82 -5.84 -34.71 -14.42
N GLN A 83 -5.63 -33.67 -13.62
CA GLN A 83 -4.99 -32.43 -14.06
C GLN A 83 -3.52 -32.65 -14.39
N ILE A 84 -2.80 -33.46 -13.59
CA ILE A 84 -1.42 -33.85 -13.86
C ILE A 84 -1.33 -34.60 -15.19
N SER A 85 -2.18 -35.60 -15.41
CA SER A 85 -2.26 -36.32 -16.70
C SER A 85 -2.53 -35.37 -17.87
N THR A 86 -3.41 -34.38 -17.69
CA THR A 86 -3.71 -33.38 -18.73
C THR A 86 -2.50 -32.51 -19.06
N TYR A 87 -1.72 -32.11 -18.06
CA TYR A 87 -0.49 -31.34 -18.25
C TYR A 87 0.62 -32.17 -18.91
N GLU A 88 0.75 -33.45 -18.55
CA GLU A 88 1.69 -34.37 -19.18
C GLU A 88 1.35 -34.63 -20.65
N ASP A 89 0.07 -34.84 -20.98
CA ASP A 89 -0.40 -35.03 -22.36
C ASP A 89 -0.13 -33.81 -23.23
N ALA A 90 -0.14 -32.60 -22.63
CA ALA A 90 0.23 -31.35 -23.27
C ALA A 90 1.75 -31.10 -23.34
N GLY A 91 2.57 -32.00 -22.77
CA GLY A 91 4.02 -31.87 -22.75
C GLY A 91 4.54 -30.75 -21.83
N ALA A 92 3.81 -30.44 -20.76
CA ALA A 92 4.22 -29.43 -19.79
C ALA A 92 5.39 -29.91 -18.91
N GLU A 93 6.26 -28.98 -18.53
CA GLU A 93 7.34 -29.21 -17.57
C GLU A 93 6.85 -28.89 -16.15
N PHE A 94 7.20 -29.74 -15.18
CA PHE A 94 6.79 -29.56 -13.79
C PHE A 94 7.93 -28.99 -12.94
N VAL A 95 7.60 -27.99 -12.13
CA VAL A 95 8.49 -27.43 -11.12
C VAL A 95 7.81 -27.55 -9.76
N LEU A 96 8.39 -28.33 -8.86
CA LEU A 96 7.97 -28.40 -7.47
C LEU A 96 8.72 -27.36 -6.64
N LEU A 97 8.01 -26.39 -6.08
CA LEU A 97 8.55 -25.39 -5.17
C LEU A 97 8.21 -25.77 -3.73
N ASP A 98 9.21 -26.20 -2.98
CA ASP A 98 9.04 -26.65 -1.59
C ASP A 98 10.06 -25.96 -0.67
N PRO A 99 9.65 -24.89 0.03
CA PRO A 99 10.49 -24.20 1.00
C PRO A 99 10.46 -24.84 2.40
N GLY A 100 9.62 -25.84 2.65
CA GLY A 100 9.39 -26.46 3.96
C GLY A 100 8.14 -25.95 4.69
N GLU A 101 7.53 -26.83 5.50
CA GLU A 101 6.26 -26.57 6.21
C GLU A 101 6.37 -25.38 7.17
N SER A 102 7.42 -25.34 7.99
CA SER A 102 7.66 -24.25 8.94
C SER A 102 7.76 -22.90 8.23
N VAL A 103 8.43 -22.85 7.08
CA VAL A 103 8.59 -21.62 6.28
C VAL A 103 7.26 -21.19 5.66
N CYS A 104 6.42 -22.13 5.24
CA CYS A 104 5.10 -21.79 4.71
C CYS A 104 4.16 -21.26 5.80
N LEU A 105 4.22 -21.82 7.01
CA LEU A 105 3.43 -21.38 8.16
C LEU A 105 3.86 -19.99 8.63
N GLU A 106 5.16 -19.76 8.79
CA GLU A 106 5.72 -18.44 9.13
C GLU A 106 5.30 -17.38 8.12
N ARG A 107 5.41 -17.68 6.82
CA ARG A 107 4.93 -16.78 5.76
C ARG A 107 3.42 -16.54 5.80
N ALA A 108 2.63 -17.53 6.24
CA ALA A 108 1.19 -17.37 6.35
C ALA A 108 0.81 -16.43 7.51
N GLU A 109 1.54 -16.50 8.61
CA GLU A 109 1.42 -15.59 9.75
C GLU A 109 1.87 -14.17 9.37
N ASP A 110 3.03 -14.03 8.73
CA ASP A 110 3.58 -12.74 8.29
C ASP A 110 2.68 -11.99 7.28
N ASP A 111 2.03 -12.74 6.37
CA ASP A 111 1.14 -12.21 5.35
C ASP A 111 -0.30 -11.96 5.85
N ASP A 112 -0.60 -12.20 7.14
CA ASP A 112 -1.94 -12.13 7.74
C ASP A 112 -2.98 -12.93 6.92
N ARG A 113 -2.65 -14.20 6.61
CA ARG A 113 -3.47 -15.04 5.74
C ARG A 113 -4.82 -15.39 6.38
N PRO A 114 -5.88 -15.58 5.59
CA PRO A 114 -7.19 -15.95 6.11
C PRO A 114 -7.18 -17.22 6.97
N GLU A 115 -8.08 -17.26 7.95
CA GLU A 115 -8.29 -18.40 8.84
C GLU A 115 -8.51 -19.71 8.03
N GLY A 116 -7.78 -20.77 8.39
CA GLY A 116 -7.75 -22.04 7.66
C GLY A 116 -6.60 -22.19 6.64
N THR A 117 -5.78 -21.15 6.41
CA THR A 117 -4.58 -21.26 5.54
C THR A 117 -3.51 -22.16 6.15
N GLU A 118 -3.30 -22.12 7.47
CA GLU A 118 -2.38 -23.01 8.17
C GLU A 118 -2.79 -24.48 8.02
N ASP A 119 -4.07 -24.78 8.20
CA ASP A 119 -4.62 -26.13 8.00
C ASP A 119 -4.41 -26.60 6.56
N ALA A 120 -4.59 -25.71 5.57
CA ALA A 120 -4.33 -26.03 4.17
C ALA A 120 -2.85 -26.30 3.89
N ILE A 121 -1.92 -25.61 4.56
CA ILE A 121 -0.48 -25.87 4.47
C ILE A 121 -0.17 -27.25 5.06
N ARG A 122 -0.64 -27.53 6.28
CA ARG A 122 -0.42 -28.82 6.96
C ARG A 122 -1.03 -29.98 6.18
N ALA A 123 -2.24 -29.80 5.63
CA ALA A 123 -2.91 -30.79 4.80
C ALA A 123 -2.14 -31.08 3.50
N TRP A 124 -1.54 -30.05 2.88
CA TRP A 124 -0.70 -30.23 1.70
C TRP A 124 0.55 -31.07 2.01
N TYR A 125 1.23 -30.81 3.13
CA TYR A 125 2.41 -31.60 3.53
C TYR A 125 2.05 -33.02 3.99
N ALA A 126 0.88 -33.22 4.59
CA ALA A 126 0.39 -34.54 4.95
C ALA A 126 0.03 -35.41 3.73
N ASN A 127 -0.37 -34.79 2.61
CA ASN A 127 -0.76 -35.48 1.39
C ASN A 127 -0.36 -34.68 0.13
N PRO A 128 0.94 -34.62 -0.21
CA PRO A 128 1.41 -33.88 -1.37
C PRO A 128 1.00 -34.57 -2.68
N PRO A 129 0.82 -33.82 -3.78
CA PRO A 129 0.47 -34.39 -5.08
C PRO A 129 1.58 -35.30 -5.61
N GLU A 130 1.20 -36.43 -6.21
CA GLU A 130 2.13 -37.34 -6.90
C GLU A 130 2.52 -36.72 -8.26
N LEU A 131 3.71 -36.13 -8.35
CA LEU A 131 4.22 -35.49 -9.56
C LEU A 131 5.09 -36.44 -10.40
N PRO A 132 5.24 -36.20 -11.72
CA PRO A 132 6.05 -37.04 -12.59
C PRO A 132 7.53 -37.06 -12.19
N ASP A 133 8.25 -38.15 -12.48
CA ASP A 133 9.70 -38.28 -12.17
C ASP A 133 10.58 -37.22 -12.88
N SER A 134 10.07 -36.60 -13.94
CA SER A 134 10.73 -35.49 -14.66
C SER A 134 10.61 -34.14 -13.95
N THR A 135 9.93 -34.07 -12.80
CA THR A 135 9.71 -32.83 -12.04
C THR A 135 11.02 -32.27 -11.51
N THR A 136 11.24 -30.98 -11.77
CA THR A 136 12.36 -30.25 -11.18
C THR A 136 11.97 -29.75 -9.79
N THR A 137 12.57 -30.32 -8.75
CA THR A 137 12.36 -29.85 -7.37
C THR A 137 13.27 -28.68 -7.04
N VAL A 138 12.66 -27.55 -6.72
CA VAL A 138 13.30 -26.36 -6.18
C VAL A 138 13.08 -26.37 -4.67
N SER A 139 14.01 -27.00 -3.95
CA SER A 139 14.09 -26.87 -2.49
C SER A 139 14.80 -25.57 -2.14
N ALA A 140 14.35 -24.88 -1.08
CA ALA A 140 15.04 -23.71 -0.53
C ALA A 140 16.48 -23.98 -0.04
N THR A 141 16.97 -25.22 -0.09
CA THR A 141 18.38 -25.59 0.16
C THR A 141 19.26 -25.53 -1.10
N THR A 142 18.66 -25.46 -2.28
CA THR A 142 19.35 -25.24 -3.57
C THR A 142 18.77 -24.01 -4.24
N GLY A 143 18.85 -22.88 -3.52
CA GLY A 143 19.07 -21.61 -4.17
C GLY A 143 20.32 -21.77 -5.04
N ARG A 144 20.14 -21.75 -6.35
CA ARG A 144 21.23 -21.72 -7.33
C ARG A 144 22.23 -20.69 -6.82
N THR A 145 23.41 -21.14 -6.40
CA THR A 145 24.56 -20.26 -6.17
C THR A 145 24.70 -19.49 -7.47
N ILE A 146 24.32 -18.21 -7.46
CA ILE A 146 24.87 -17.26 -8.41
C ILE A 146 26.35 -17.26 -8.05
N MET A 147 27.14 -18.05 -8.78
CA MET A 147 28.58 -18.03 -8.63
C MET A 147 29.00 -16.58 -8.81
N ALA A 148 29.68 -16.04 -7.81
CA ALA A 148 30.18 -14.67 -7.73
C ALA A 148 31.19 -14.30 -8.85
N SER A 149 31.35 -15.14 -9.88
CA SER A 149 32.34 -14.97 -10.95
C SER A 149 31.82 -14.31 -12.23
N ASP A 150 30.50 -14.13 -12.41
CA ASP A 150 29.95 -13.62 -13.68
C ASP A 150 29.44 -12.18 -13.64
N ASN A 151 29.68 -11.44 -12.55
CA ASN A 151 29.52 -9.99 -12.54
C ASN A 151 30.89 -9.30 -12.45
N PRO A 152 31.51 -8.90 -13.58
CA PRO A 152 32.82 -8.25 -13.56
C PRO A 152 32.81 -6.84 -12.91
N ARG A 153 31.67 -6.39 -12.38
CA ARG A 153 31.54 -5.18 -11.55
C ARG A 153 30.50 -5.44 -10.46
N GLY A 154 30.94 -5.80 -9.26
CA GLY A 154 30.08 -6.00 -8.08
C GLY A 154 29.01 -4.90 -7.94
N ASN A 155 27.88 -5.25 -7.33
CA ASN A 155 26.75 -4.33 -7.17
C ASN A 155 27.22 -3.07 -6.42
N ARG A 156 27.18 -1.93 -7.11
CA ARG A 156 27.77 -0.65 -6.66
C ARG A 156 27.31 -0.19 -5.27
N TYR A 157 26.16 -0.65 -4.80
CA TYR A 157 25.54 -0.24 -3.53
C TYR A 157 25.58 -1.30 -2.43
N TRP A 158 25.82 -2.57 -2.76
CA TRP A 158 25.67 -3.71 -1.83
C TRP A 158 26.90 -4.63 -1.76
N GLY A 159 27.90 -4.43 -2.62
CA GLY A 159 29.05 -5.33 -2.67
C GLY A 159 28.64 -6.77 -2.98
N ASP A 160 29.29 -7.73 -2.34
CA ASP A 160 29.08 -9.18 -2.48
C ASP A 160 28.11 -9.75 -1.41
N VAL A 161 27.33 -8.91 -0.73
CA VAL A 161 26.48 -9.30 0.40
C VAL A 161 25.16 -9.94 -0.07
N SER A 162 24.70 -10.99 0.62
CA SER A 162 23.43 -11.69 0.34
C SER A 162 22.20 -10.84 0.66
N LEU A 163 21.05 -11.17 0.04
CA LEU A 163 19.78 -10.49 0.30
C LEU A 163 19.39 -10.60 1.79
N PRO A 164 18.86 -9.51 2.38
CA PRO A 164 18.42 -9.49 3.77
C PRO A 164 17.24 -10.45 4.00
N LYS A 165 17.30 -11.22 5.08
CA LYS A 165 16.34 -12.25 5.52
C LYS A 165 15.39 -11.73 6.61
N THR A 166 15.75 -10.66 7.31
CA THR A 166 14.92 -10.03 8.34
C THR A 166 14.62 -8.56 8.02
N LYS A 167 13.62 -7.97 8.68
CA LYS A 167 13.27 -6.54 8.49
C LYS A 167 14.37 -5.59 8.97
N ALA A 168 15.09 -5.92 10.05
CA ALA A 168 16.25 -5.16 10.50
C ALA A 168 17.40 -5.20 9.47
N GLU A 169 17.60 -6.35 8.83
CA GLU A 169 18.51 -6.49 7.69
C GLU A 169 17.99 -5.74 6.45
N PHE A 170 16.68 -5.63 6.24
CA PHE A 170 16.08 -4.86 5.14
C PHE A 170 16.35 -3.35 5.26
N PHE A 171 16.23 -2.79 6.47
CA PHE A 171 16.68 -1.42 6.76
C PHE A 171 18.20 -1.28 6.76
N ASN A 172 18.91 -2.42 6.71
CA ASN A 172 20.35 -2.53 6.67
C ASN A 172 20.95 -1.66 7.79
N ALA A 173 20.41 -1.84 9.00
CA ALA A 173 20.80 -1.14 10.20
C ALA A 173 22.20 -1.60 10.57
N VAL A 174 23.18 -0.74 10.27
CA VAL A 174 24.59 -1.10 10.33
C VAL A 174 25.26 -0.23 11.38
N THR A 175 25.86 -0.84 12.41
CA THR A 175 26.59 -0.12 13.45
C THR A 175 28.09 -0.26 13.27
N ALA A 176 28.83 0.85 13.44
CA ALA A 176 30.27 0.81 13.57
C ALA A 176 30.78 1.77 14.66
N PRO A 177 32.01 1.55 15.15
CA PRO A 177 32.65 2.45 16.10
C PRO A 177 32.73 3.88 15.53
N ALA A 178 32.44 4.89 16.36
CA ALA A 178 32.57 6.27 15.92
C ALA A 178 34.03 6.59 15.54
N PRO A 179 34.28 7.31 14.43
CA PRO A 179 35.64 7.68 13.99
C PRO A 179 36.44 8.50 15.02
N ALA A 180 35.75 9.17 15.95
CA ALA A 180 36.34 9.95 17.04
C ALA A 180 35.39 10.02 18.25
N GLY A 181 35.45 9.05 19.16
CA GLY A 181 34.66 9.08 20.40
C GLY A 181 34.52 7.71 21.08
N THR A 182 33.79 7.67 22.20
CA THR A 182 33.45 6.43 22.94
C THR A 182 32.09 5.83 22.54
N GLY A 183 31.43 6.37 21.50
CA GLY A 183 30.11 5.92 21.03
C GLY A 183 30.16 5.15 19.71
N THR A 184 29.05 4.53 19.33
CA THR A 184 28.83 3.89 18.02
C THR A 184 27.94 4.77 17.14
N VAL A 185 28.14 4.66 15.82
CA VAL A 185 27.32 5.29 14.79
C VAL A 185 26.49 4.20 14.13
N ALA A 186 25.17 4.38 14.09
CA ALA A 186 24.26 3.51 13.34
C ALA A 186 23.94 4.14 11.99
N THR A 187 23.77 3.32 10.95
CA THR A 187 23.27 3.75 9.64
C THR A 187 21.95 3.06 9.38
N LEU A 188 20.88 3.83 9.15
CA LEU A 188 19.53 3.33 8.87
C LEU A 188 19.12 3.77 7.46
N ARG A 189 18.48 2.91 6.66
CA ARG A 189 18.07 3.24 5.28
C ARG A 189 16.56 3.40 5.14
N LEU A 190 16.12 4.63 4.92
CA LEU A 190 14.75 5.00 4.59
C LEU A 190 14.54 5.01 3.07
N TYR A 191 14.57 3.82 2.45
CA TYR A 191 14.44 3.63 1.00
C TYR A 191 13.09 3.02 0.61
N GLY A 192 12.31 3.74 -0.19
CA GLY A 192 10.96 3.32 -0.58
C GLY A 192 9.87 4.29 -0.10
N PRO A 193 8.60 4.00 -0.42
CA PRO A 193 7.47 4.82 0.03
C PRO A 193 7.31 4.74 1.55
N ILE A 194 6.70 5.78 2.13
CA ILE A 194 6.35 5.84 3.55
C ILE A 194 4.86 5.51 3.67
N ASP A 195 4.52 4.44 4.37
CA ASP A 195 3.13 4.01 4.54
C ASP A 195 2.97 3.17 5.80
N SER A 196 1.73 3.06 6.27
CA SER A 196 1.37 2.30 7.47
C SER A 196 1.41 0.77 7.29
N TYR A 197 1.56 0.28 6.05
CA TYR A 197 1.66 -1.15 5.75
C TYR A 197 3.07 -1.69 6.01
N GLY A 198 4.10 -0.92 5.66
CA GLY A 198 5.49 -1.30 5.81
C GLY A 198 5.91 -2.52 4.97
N GLY A 199 6.92 -3.24 5.44
CA GLY A 199 7.35 -4.51 4.83
C GLY A 199 8.12 -4.36 3.51
N PHE A 200 7.95 -5.31 2.59
CA PHE A 200 8.78 -5.38 1.36
C PHE A 200 8.58 -4.17 0.42
N TRP A 201 7.43 -3.51 0.50
CA TRP A 201 7.03 -2.47 -0.43
C TRP A 201 7.15 -1.06 0.12
N GLY A 202 7.20 -0.87 1.44
CA GLY A 202 7.13 0.44 2.09
C GLY A 202 7.77 0.48 3.47
N ILE A 203 7.75 1.66 4.07
CA ILE A 203 8.38 1.94 5.36
C ILE A 203 7.36 2.54 6.31
N SER A 204 7.11 1.84 7.42
CA SER A 204 6.19 2.28 8.46
C SER A 204 6.92 2.81 9.71
N ALA A 205 6.20 3.59 10.52
CA ALA A 205 6.67 3.98 11.85
C ALA A 205 6.93 2.75 12.75
N LYS A 206 6.15 1.68 12.58
CA LYS A 206 6.38 0.40 13.30
C LYS A 206 7.75 -0.19 12.96
N ASP A 207 8.10 -0.23 11.67
CA ASP A 207 9.38 -0.79 11.24
C ASP A 207 10.56 0.04 11.77
N VAL A 208 10.48 1.37 11.67
CA VAL A 208 11.52 2.26 12.20
C VAL A 208 11.63 2.13 13.72
N GLY A 209 10.51 1.98 14.43
CA GLY A 209 10.49 1.75 15.87
C GLY A 209 11.23 0.50 16.29
N ALA A 210 10.93 -0.63 15.64
CA ALA A 210 11.61 -1.88 15.91
C ALA A 210 13.14 -1.78 15.71
N VAL A 211 13.57 -1.06 14.66
CA VAL A 211 15.00 -0.84 14.42
C VAL A 211 15.61 0.06 15.49
N LEU A 212 14.95 1.16 15.86
CA LEU A 212 15.44 2.08 16.90
C LEU A 212 15.53 1.39 18.27
N ASP A 213 14.55 0.57 18.64
CA ASP A 213 14.53 -0.18 19.89
C ASP A 213 15.63 -1.25 19.94
N ALA A 214 16.01 -1.80 18.77
CA ALA A 214 17.09 -2.77 18.65
C ALA A 214 18.49 -2.13 18.65
N LEU A 215 18.61 -0.80 18.51
CA LEU A 215 19.92 -0.15 18.50
C LEU A 215 20.60 -0.28 19.87
N PRO A 216 21.90 -0.67 19.91
CA PRO A 216 22.64 -0.73 21.16
C PRO A 216 22.66 0.60 21.88
N ASP A 217 22.67 0.55 23.22
CA ASP A 217 22.71 1.75 24.05
C ASP A 217 23.95 2.64 23.84
N THR A 218 24.98 2.09 23.21
CA THR A 218 26.22 2.78 22.83
C THR A 218 26.05 3.70 21.62
N VAL A 219 24.94 3.60 20.88
CA VAL A 219 24.69 4.43 19.69
C VAL A 219 24.42 5.87 20.13
N THR A 220 25.27 6.77 19.65
CA THR A 220 25.22 8.21 19.95
C THR A 220 24.95 9.06 18.71
N GLN A 221 25.06 8.46 17.52
CA GLN A 221 24.70 9.11 16.26
C GLN A 221 24.07 8.11 15.28
N ILE A 222 23.06 8.59 14.55
CA ILE A 222 22.36 7.86 13.49
C ILE A 222 22.55 8.60 12.17
N ASN A 223 23.07 7.91 11.17
CA ASN A 223 23.06 8.34 9.77
C ASN A 223 21.82 7.75 9.09
N LEU A 224 20.78 8.57 8.93
CA LEU A 224 19.55 8.16 8.25
C LEU A 224 19.69 8.40 6.74
N ARG A 225 19.95 7.36 5.96
CA ARG A 225 20.04 7.42 4.49
C ARG A 225 18.63 7.54 3.91
N VAL A 226 18.35 8.56 3.12
CA VAL A 226 17.02 8.84 2.56
C VAL A 226 17.04 8.71 1.05
N ASN A 227 16.18 7.84 0.53
CA ASN A 227 15.84 7.77 -0.88
C ASN A 227 14.37 7.36 -1.04
N SER A 228 13.47 8.33 -0.85
CA SER A 228 12.05 8.08 -0.72
C SER A 228 11.22 9.08 -1.54
N PRO A 229 10.17 8.60 -2.25
CA PRO A 229 9.15 9.47 -2.85
C PRO A 229 8.23 10.14 -1.83
N GLY A 230 8.32 9.77 -0.55
CA GLY A 230 7.35 10.13 0.49
C GLY A 230 6.19 9.14 0.56
N GLY A 231 5.03 9.62 1.02
CA GLY A 231 3.83 8.82 1.18
C GLY A 231 2.92 9.42 2.26
N GLU A 232 2.47 8.61 3.21
CA GLU A 232 1.55 9.02 4.27
C GLU A 232 2.18 10.06 5.21
N VAL A 233 1.56 11.24 5.30
CA VAL A 233 2.13 12.37 6.08
C VAL A 233 2.19 12.07 7.57
N PHE A 234 1.15 11.43 8.13
CA PHE A 234 1.12 11.08 9.55
C PHE A 234 2.15 10.02 9.93
N GLU A 235 2.41 9.05 9.06
CA GLU A 235 3.52 8.10 9.23
C GLU A 235 4.86 8.82 9.20
N GLY A 236 5.05 9.73 8.24
CA GLY A 236 6.29 10.52 8.15
C GLY A 236 6.55 11.37 9.40
N VAL A 237 5.52 12.04 9.92
CA VAL A 237 5.61 12.81 11.18
C VAL A 237 5.89 11.91 12.38
N SER A 238 5.29 10.71 12.42
CA SER A 238 5.52 9.74 13.50
C SER A 238 6.97 9.25 13.52
N ILE A 239 7.49 8.85 12.35
CA ILE A 239 8.91 8.47 12.17
C ILE A 239 9.82 9.61 12.62
N LEU A 240 9.56 10.84 12.18
CA LEU A 240 10.35 12.01 12.57
C LEU A 240 10.36 12.21 14.10
N ASN A 241 9.21 12.11 14.76
CA ASN A 241 9.12 12.30 16.20
C ASN A 241 9.82 11.17 16.99
N MET A 242 9.83 9.94 16.48
CA MET A 242 10.60 8.83 17.06
C MET A 242 12.11 9.06 16.92
N LEU A 243 12.55 9.58 15.77
CA LEU A 243 13.95 9.95 15.57
C LEU A 243 14.38 11.09 16.50
N ARG A 244 13.52 12.11 16.70
CA ARG A 244 13.76 13.23 17.62
C ARG A 244 13.74 12.85 19.09
N SER A 245 12.97 11.84 19.47
CA SER A 245 12.90 11.37 20.85
C SER A 245 14.06 10.43 21.21
N HIS A 246 14.73 9.87 20.21
CA HIS A 246 15.89 9.02 20.40
C HIS A 246 17.10 9.82 20.92
N LYS A 247 17.93 9.20 21.77
CA LYS A 247 19.07 9.88 22.43
C LYS A 247 20.23 10.23 21.48
N ALA A 248 20.32 9.53 20.36
CA ALA A 248 21.36 9.73 19.37
C ALA A 248 21.04 10.93 18.49
N SER A 249 22.05 11.73 18.14
CA SER A 249 21.88 12.76 17.11
C SER A 249 21.63 12.11 15.74
N VAL A 250 20.71 12.66 14.95
CA VAL A 250 20.31 12.10 13.66
C VAL A 250 20.75 13.01 12.53
N THR A 251 21.64 12.49 11.68
CA THR A 251 22.03 13.10 10.41
C THR A 251 21.27 12.43 9.27
N ALA A 252 20.30 13.12 8.68
CA ALA A 252 19.66 12.69 7.44
C ALA A 252 20.61 12.89 6.25
N VAL A 253 20.84 11.84 5.45
CA VAL A 253 21.67 11.88 4.25
C VAL A 253 20.81 11.52 3.04
N VAL A 254 20.48 12.50 2.20
CA VAL A 254 19.72 12.26 0.97
C VAL A 254 20.65 11.69 -0.08
N ASP A 255 20.34 10.49 -0.57
CA ASP A 255 21.16 9.74 -1.54
C ASP A 255 20.60 9.72 -2.96
N GLY A 256 19.29 9.92 -3.10
CA GLY A 256 18.62 10.07 -4.38
C GLY A 256 17.60 11.19 -4.32
N ARG A 257 16.52 10.95 -3.59
CA ARG A 257 15.48 11.95 -3.35
C ARG A 257 14.91 11.89 -1.93
N ALA A 258 14.52 13.05 -1.42
CA ALA A 258 13.65 13.20 -0.26
C ALA A 258 12.43 14.02 -0.70
N ALA A 259 11.36 13.34 -1.12
CA ALA A 259 10.18 13.97 -1.69
C ALA A 259 8.96 13.85 -0.76
N SER A 260 8.06 14.82 -0.79
CA SER A 260 6.80 14.80 -0.01
C SER A 260 7.09 14.52 1.48
N ALA A 261 6.41 13.58 2.12
CA ALA A 261 6.61 13.22 3.54
C ALA A 261 8.08 12.92 3.92
N ALA A 262 8.90 12.41 2.98
CA ALA A 262 10.31 12.16 3.26
C ALA A 262 11.14 13.44 3.41
N SER A 263 10.73 14.53 2.76
CA SER A 263 11.36 15.85 2.94
C SER A 263 11.11 16.40 4.35
N ILE A 264 9.95 16.11 4.93
CA ILE A 264 9.60 16.49 6.32
C ILE A 264 10.54 15.78 7.29
N ILE A 265 10.73 14.46 7.12
CA ILE A 265 11.66 13.68 7.94
C ILE A 265 13.07 14.26 7.79
N ALA A 266 13.55 14.40 6.54
CA ALA A 266 14.92 14.85 6.29
C ALA A 266 15.19 16.26 6.85
N ALA A 267 14.30 17.22 6.64
CA ALA A 267 14.43 18.59 7.16
C ALA A 267 14.24 18.66 8.68
N GLY A 268 13.54 17.68 9.28
CA GLY A 268 13.25 17.64 10.69
C GLY A 268 14.34 17.02 11.57
N CYS A 269 15.32 16.32 10.98
CA CYS A 269 16.49 15.77 11.67
C CYS A 269 17.48 16.86 12.15
N ASP A 270 18.41 16.50 13.04
CA ASP A 270 19.38 17.44 13.62
C ASP A 270 20.28 18.06 12.54
N GLU A 271 20.76 17.24 11.61
CA GLU A 271 21.50 17.65 10.43
C GLU A 271 20.89 16.99 9.18
N THR A 272 20.85 17.72 8.08
CA THR A 272 20.37 17.29 6.77
C THR A 272 21.48 17.53 5.75
N VAL A 273 22.00 16.46 5.18
CA VAL A 273 23.05 16.48 4.18
C VAL A 273 22.51 15.92 2.88
N MET A 274 22.68 16.66 1.79
CA MET A 274 22.27 16.19 0.48
C MET A 274 23.49 15.79 -0.35
N SER A 275 23.53 14.54 -0.82
CA SER A 275 24.59 14.09 -1.73
C SER A 275 24.52 14.84 -3.06
N PRO A 276 25.65 15.05 -3.78
CA PRO A 276 25.63 15.69 -5.09
C PRO A 276 24.71 14.95 -6.08
N GLY A 277 23.89 15.69 -6.83
CA GLY A 277 22.96 15.13 -7.82
C GLY A 277 21.61 14.67 -7.26
N THR A 278 21.37 14.88 -5.96
CA THR A 278 20.08 14.57 -5.31
C THR A 278 19.10 15.72 -5.38
N GLN A 279 17.83 15.39 -5.12
CA GLN A 279 16.74 16.37 -5.09
C GLN A 279 15.89 16.24 -3.83
N MET A 280 15.37 17.36 -3.37
CA MET A 280 14.33 17.43 -2.33
C MET A 280 13.07 18.02 -2.98
N MET A 281 11.91 17.45 -2.68
CA MET A 281 10.64 17.96 -3.18
C MET A 281 9.70 18.23 -2.00
N ILE A 282 9.10 19.41 -2.00
CA ILE A 282 8.05 19.82 -1.07
C ILE A 282 6.78 20.14 -1.87
N HIS A 283 5.63 19.72 -1.36
CA HIS A 283 4.33 20.01 -1.99
C HIS A 283 3.20 19.96 -0.95
N SER A 284 2.06 20.57 -1.27
CA SER A 284 0.87 20.56 -0.40
C SER A 284 0.35 19.13 -0.17
N PRO A 285 -0.21 18.84 1.01
CA PRO A 285 -0.79 17.53 1.29
C PRO A 285 -1.97 17.24 0.36
N SER A 286 -2.03 16.01 -0.15
CA SER A 286 -3.06 15.58 -1.10
C SER A 286 -3.83 14.37 -0.56
N VAL A 287 -5.13 14.31 -0.84
CA VAL A 287 -5.97 13.15 -0.54
C VAL A 287 -6.92 12.86 -1.71
N ILE A 288 -7.32 11.60 -1.84
CA ILE A 288 -8.42 11.19 -2.72
C ILE A 288 -9.62 10.91 -1.81
N MET A 289 -10.75 11.59 -2.05
CA MET A 289 -11.97 11.44 -1.26
C MET A 289 -13.21 11.52 -2.15
N TRP A 290 -14.26 10.78 -1.78
CA TRP A 290 -15.61 10.94 -2.33
C TRP A 290 -16.59 11.23 -1.20
N GLY A 291 -17.54 12.13 -1.46
CA GLY A 291 -18.52 12.56 -0.47
C GLY A 291 -19.37 13.73 -0.94
N ASN A 292 -20.24 14.22 -0.07
CA ASN A 292 -21.05 15.40 -0.33
C ASN A 292 -20.24 16.70 -0.11
N ALA A 293 -20.82 17.84 -0.51
CA ALA A 293 -20.13 19.14 -0.45
C ALA A 293 -19.74 19.59 0.98
N ALA A 294 -20.40 19.12 2.03
CA ALA A 294 -20.01 19.43 3.40
C ALA A 294 -18.80 18.59 3.84
N GLU A 295 -18.77 17.32 3.47
CA GLU A 295 -17.64 16.41 3.72
C GLU A 295 -16.37 16.87 3.00
N LEU A 296 -16.47 17.26 1.74
CA LEU A 296 -15.32 17.74 0.97
C LEU A 296 -14.74 19.05 1.55
N ARG A 297 -15.58 19.97 2.02
CA ARG A 297 -15.11 21.19 2.71
C ARG A 297 -14.42 20.86 4.03
N LYS A 298 -15.01 19.97 4.82
CA LYS A 298 -14.40 19.51 6.07
C LYS A 298 -13.05 18.84 5.82
N GLN A 299 -12.91 18.07 4.73
CA GLN A 299 -11.64 17.46 4.38
C GLN A 299 -10.59 18.49 3.92
N ALA A 300 -11.00 19.54 3.21
CA ALA A 300 -10.10 20.64 2.88
C ALA A 300 -9.55 21.32 4.15
N GLU A 301 -10.42 21.58 5.15
CA GLU A 301 -9.98 22.13 6.45
C GLU A 301 -8.97 21.20 7.17
N VAL A 302 -9.12 19.88 7.03
CA VAL A 302 -8.14 18.91 7.57
C VAL A 302 -6.80 19.02 6.83
N LEU A 303 -6.81 19.15 5.50
CA LEU A 303 -5.59 19.33 4.70
C LEU A 303 -4.88 20.64 5.06
N ASP A 304 -5.62 21.73 5.29
CA ASP A 304 -5.04 23.01 5.73
C ASP A 304 -4.30 22.86 7.07
N GLY A 305 -4.87 22.08 8.01
CA GLY A 305 -4.21 21.78 9.29
C GLY A 305 -2.96 20.92 9.15
N ILE A 306 -2.97 19.96 8.21
CA ILE A 306 -1.78 19.15 7.89
C ILE A 306 -0.71 20.04 7.25
N GLU A 307 -1.08 20.90 6.30
CA GLU A 307 -0.14 21.83 5.66
C GLU A 307 0.50 22.76 6.70
N ALA A 308 -0.29 23.32 7.62
CA ALA A 308 0.23 24.15 8.72
C ALA A 308 1.29 23.41 9.56
N SER A 309 1.08 22.12 9.82
CA SER A 309 2.04 21.27 10.55
C SER A 309 3.33 21.05 9.74
N MET A 310 3.23 20.91 8.42
CA MET A 310 4.38 20.83 7.52
C MET A 310 5.17 22.14 7.51
N VAL A 311 4.47 23.26 7.41
CA VAL A 311 5.04 24.62 7.45
C VAL A 311 5.81 24.85 8.75
N GLU A 312 5.28 24.41 9.89
CA GLU A 312 5.98 24.51 11.18
C GLU A 312 7.35 23.81 11.15
N ILE A 313 7.41 22.60 10.59
CA ILE A 313 8.64 21.81 10.51
C ILE A 313 9.66 22.48 9.58
N TYR A 314 9.23 22.94 8.40
CA TYR A 314 10.13 23.64 7.48
C TYR A 314 10.59 24.99 8.03
N THR A 315 9.71 25.74 8.68
CA THR A 315 10.04 27.02 9.32
C THR A 315 11.06 26.83 10.43
N ALA A 316 10.93 25.77 11.24
CA ALA A 316 11.89 25.45 12.28
C ALA A 316 13.31 25.19 11.73
N LYS A 317 13.41 24.59 10.54
CA LYS A 317 14.69 24.28 9.88
C LYS A 317 15.28 25.46 9.09
N ALA A 318 14.45 26.11 8.29
CA ALA A 318 14.87 27.04 7.23
C ALA A 318 14.43 28.50 7.46
N GLY A 319 13.74 28.77 8.57
CA GLY A 319 13.19 30.07 8.94
C GLY A 319 11.93 30.44 8.17
N GLU A 320 11.41 31.64 8.45
CA GLU A 320 10.20 32.19 7.81
C GLU A 320 10.38 32.36 6.30
N LYS A 321 9.42 31.85 5.52
CA LYS A 321 9.30 31.99 4.07
C LYS A 321 7.83 31.93 3.66
N ASP A 322 7.56 32.20 2.39
CA ASP A 322 6.24 31.94 1.81
C ASP A 322 6.05 30.44 1.52
N TRP A 323 5.95 29.66 2.59
CA TRP A 323 5.88 28.19 2.51
C TRP A 323 4.64 27.71 1.79
N THR A 324 3.49 28.38 1.97
CA THR A 324 2.23 28.02 1.30
C THR A 324 2.37 28.07 -0.22
N THR A 325 3.00 29.13 -0.77
CA THR A 325 3.25 29.20 -2.21
C THR A 325 4.23 28.11 -2.67
N LEU A 326 5.33 27.90 -1.92
CA LEU A 326 6.32 26.87 -2.27
C LEU A 326 5.73 25.44 -2.25
N LEU A 327 4.81 25.16 -1.33
CA LEU A 327 4.10 23.88 -1.24
C LEU A 327 3.07 23.74 -2.36
N ALA A 328 2.30 24.79 -2.65
CA ALA A 328 1.32 24.76 -3.73
C ALA A 328 1.96 24.56 -5.12
N ASP A 329 3.19 25.06 -5.32
CA ASP A 329 3.91 25.00 -6.60
C ASP A 329 4.58 23.63 -6.88
N GLU A 330 4.53 22.66 -5.95
CA GLU A 330 5.34 21.42 -6.01
C GLU A 330 6.82 21.73 -6.28
N THR A 331 7.48 22.32 -5.28
CA THR A 331 8.84 22.83 -5.45
C THR A 331 9.88 21.71 -5.40
N TRP A 332 10.61 21.53 -6.51
CA TRP A 332 11.79 20.66 -6.61
C TRP A 332 13.09 21.45 -6.43
N LEU A 333 13.93 21.00 -5.50
CA LEU A 333 15.18 21.63 -5.11
C LEU A 333 16.35 20.68 -5.35
N THR A 334 17.35 21.11 -6.09
CA THR A 334 18.66 20.44 -6.10
C THR A 334 19.32 20.55 -4.73
N ALA A 335 20.32 19.70 -4.46
CA ALA A 335 21.11 19.76 -3.22
C ALA A 335 21.62 21.17 -2.88
N ALA A 336 22.10 21.94 -3.86
CA ALA A 336 22.55 23.31 -3.64
C ALA A 336 21.40 24.25 -3.28
N GLN A 337 20.28 24.17 -4.01
CA GLN A 337 19.11 25.01 -3.75
C GLN A 337 18.47 24.71 -2.39
N ALA A 338 18.45 23.45 -1.96
CA ALA A 338 17.97 23.07 -0.64
C ALA A 338 18.85 23.64 0.48
N VAL A 339 20.18 23.68 0.28
CA VAL A 339 21.11 24.35 1.20
C VAL A 339 20.89 25.86 1.22
N ASP A 340 20.79 26.48 0.05
CA ASP A 340 20.53 27.93 -0.06
C ASP A 340 19.18 28.32 0.57
N MET A 341 18.18 27.43 0.48
CA MET A 341 16.87 27.61 1.10
C MET A 341 16.90 27.31 2.62
N GLY A 342 17.96 26.67 3.13
CA GLY A 342 18.09 26.28 4.53
C GLY A 342 17.38 24.98 4.89
N LEU A 343 16.84 24.24 3.91
CA LEU A 343 16.22 22.92 4.11
C LEU A 343 17.27 21.80 4.22
N ALA A 344 18.51 22.07 3.81
CA ALA A 344 19.67 21.24 4.05
C ALA A 344 20.81 22.08 4.64
N ASP A 345 21.70 21.47 5.44
CA ASP A 345 22.82 22.20 6.06
C ASP A 345 24.04 22.26 5.14
N ARG A 346 24.26 21.20 4.36
CA ARG A 346 25.38 21.14 3.40
C ARG A 346 25.20 20.08 2.32
N THR A 347 25.99 20.23 1.26
CA THR A 347 26.18 19.20 0.24
C THR A 347 27.45 18.40 0.53
N ALA A 348 27.34 17.09 0.71
CA ALA A 348 28.48 16.20 0.88
C ALA A 348 28.09 14.75 0.63
N VAL A 349 29.07 13.90 0.32
CA VAL A 349 28.91 12.45 0.37
C VAL A 349 29.38 11.99 1.74
N ILE A 350 28.48 11.42 2.53
CA ILE A 350 28.84 10.78 3.80
C ILE A 350 29.09 9.29 3.50
N PRO A 351 30.29 8.74 3.81
CA PRO A 351 30.52 7.31 3.72
C PRO A 351 29.71 6.56 4.79
N ASP A 352 29.33 5.33 4.51
CA ASP A 352 28.72 4.46 5.52
C ASP A 352 29.68 4.24 6.69
N ALA A 353 29.10 3.90 7.84
CA ALA A 353 29.86 3.59 9.04
C ALA A 353 30.60 2.23 8.86
N GLY A 354 31.76 2.22 8.19
CA GLY A 354 32.83 1.19 8.28
C GLY A 354 32.51 -0.28 7.95
N GLU A 355 33.51 -1.17 8.13
CA GLU A 355 33.29 -2.63 8.24
C GLU A 355 32.45 -2.86 9.50
N ALA A 356 31.27 -3.44 9.33
CA ALA A 356 30.22 -3.25 10.32
C ALA A 356 29.50 -4.55 10.66
N THR A 357 29.01 -4.60 11.89
CA THR A 357 28.09 -5.62 12.38
C THR A 357 26.67 -5.16 12.10
N THR A 358 25.87 -6.04 11.50
CA THR A 358 24.43 -5.80 11.34
C THR A 358 23.81 -5.80 12.73
N VAL A 359 23.00 -4.78 13.03
CA VAL A 359 22.26 -4.76 14.29
C VAL A 359 21.25 -5.91 14.25
N GLY A 360 21.43 -6.90 15.12
CA GLY A 360 20.67 -8.15 15.14
C GLY A 360 21.49 -9.42 14.83
N GLU A 361 22.79 -9.32 14.53
CA GLU A 361 23.66 -10.49 14.26
C GLU A 361 24.43 -11.03 15.49
N ASP A 362 24.31 -10.44 16.68
CA ASP A 362 24.95 -10.98 17.88
C ASP A 362 24.03 -11.99 18.58
N ASP A 363 24.53 -13.22 18.66
CA ASP A 363 24.02 -14.40 19.37
C ASP A 363 23.36 -14.06 20.72
N ASP A 364 22.03 -14.02 20.73
CA ASP A 364 21.23 -14.71 21.74
C ASP A 364 20.20 -15.55 20.98
N ALA A 365 20.68 -16.68 20.48
CA ALA A 365 19.83 -17.84 20.34
C ALA A 365 19.31 -18.21 21.73
N ASP A 366 18.25 -17.51 22.19
CA ASP A 366 17.26 -18.12 23.06
C ASP A 366 16.61 -19.24 22.24
N THR A 367 17.37 -20.33 22.16
CA THR A 367 16.86 -21.65 21.84
C THR A 367 15.83 -21.90 22.94
N LEU A 368 14.57 -21.62 22.63
CA LEU A 368 13.45 -22.10 23.42
C LEU A 368 13.40 -23.61 23.20
N VAL A 369 14.28 -24.32 23.90
CA VAL A 369 14.17 -25.75 24.13
C VAL A 369 12.86 -25.92 24.87
N ILE A 370 11.83 -26.37 24.15
CA ILE A 370 10.63 -26.93 24.77
C ILE A 370 11.14 -28.08 25.65
N PRO A 371 11.05 -28.00 26.99
CA PRO A 371 11.41 -29.13 27.83
C PRO A 371 10.35 -30.20 27.57
N ASP A 372 10.79 -31.40 27.16
CA ASP A 372 9.94 -32.58 27.13
C ASP A 372 9.23 -32.70 28.48
N GLU A 373 7.89 -32.71 28.44
CA GLU A 373 7.04 -33.05 29.56
C GLU A 373 7.27 -34.52 29.91
N ASP A 374 8.18 -34.79 30.84
CA ASP A 374 8.22 -36.01 31.66
C ASP A 374 9.34 -35.88 32.71
N ASP A 375 9.07 -35.18 33.81
CA ASP A 375 9.68 -35.52 35.11
C ASP A 375 8.86 -34.90 36.26
N GLU A 376 8.05 -35.77 36.87
CA GLU A 376 7.41 -35.55 38.17
C GLU A 376 8.48 -35.55 39.29
N ASP A 377 8.23 -34.75 40.33
CA ASP A 377 9.03 -34.60 41.57
C ASP A 377 10.23 -33.64 41.55
N ALA A 378 9.97 -32.36 41.82
CA ALA A 378 10.60 -31.67 42.97
C ALA A 378 10.03 -30.27 43.21
N SER A 379 8.94 -30.21 43.98
CA SER A 379 8.64 -29.02 44.77
C SER A 379 9.70 -28.84 45.87
N ALA A 380 10.25 -27.62 46.00
CA ALA A 380 10.43 -26.88 47.26
C ALA A 380 11.70 -25.99 47.33
N LYS A 381 11.47 -24.79 47.89
CA LYS A 381 12.39 -23.80 48.50
C LYS A 381 12.82 -22.65 47.55
N ALA A 382 12.07 -21.55 47.45
CA ALA A 382 11.84 -20.47 48.42
C ALA A 382 12.86 -19.30 48.38
N ARG A 383 12.29 -18.11 48.09
CA ARG A 383 12.35 -16.84 48.85
C ARG A 383 13.30 -15.68 48.44
N VAL A 384 12.65 -14.63 47.91
CA VAL A 384 12.43 -13.28 48.51
C VAL A 384 13.49 -12.16 48.35
N VAL A 385 13.10 -11.15 47.54
CA VAL A 385 13.02 -9.67 47.77
C VAL A 385 14.33 -8.86 47.94
N VAL A 386 14.44 -7.73 47.20
CA VAL A 386 14.33 -6.32 47.68
C VAL A 386 14.48 -5.34 46.49
N MET A 387 13.43 -4.54 46.27
CA MET A 387 13.43 -3.28 45.49
C MET A 387 14.25 -2.18 46.19
N THR A 388 14.75 -1.20 45.44
CA THR A 388 14.75 0.19 45.92
C THR A 388 14.16 1.12 44.86
N SER A 389 13.51 2.17 45.35
CA SER A 389 12.33 2.82 44.78
C SER A 389 12.50 4.34 44.70
N ARG A 390 12.03 4.95 43.59
CA ARG A 390 11.23 6.21 43.44
C ARG A 390 11.83 7.57 43.92
N PRO A 391 11.36 8.75 43.42
CA PRO A 391 9.93 9.20 43.49
C PRO A 391 9.41 10.13 42.37
N VAL A 392 8.07 10.15 42.15
CA VAL A 392 7.29 11.38 41.90
C VAL A 392 5.87 11.21 42.50
N LEU A 393 5.37 12.34 43.04
CA LEU A 393 4.20 12.58 43.90
C LEU A 393 2.83 12.15 43.34
N GLY A 394 1.91 11.86 44.26
CA GLY A 394 0.49 11.62 43.99
C GLY A 394 -0.42 12.83 44.20
N THR A 395 -1.65 12.72 43.69
CA THR A 395 -2.82 13.44 44.18
C THR A 395 -4.00 12.48 44.15
N GLU A 396 -4.62 12.27 45.31
CA GLU A 396 -5.74 11.35 45.55
C GLU A 396 -7.08 11.99 45.14
N LEU A 397 -8.00 11.19 44.61
CA LEU A 397 -9.43 11.52 44.54
C LEU A 397 -10.14 10.93 45.79
N PRO A 398 -11.13 11.63 46.37
CA PRO A 398 -11.69 11.29 47.67
C PRO A 398 -12.58 10.05 47.66
N SER A 399 -12.39 9.18 48.66
CA SER A 399 -13.30 8.09 49.00
C SER A 399 -14.52 8.60 49.76
N SER A 400 -15.73 8.24 49.32
CA SER A 400 -16.94 8.38 50.15
C SER A 400 -17.10 7.14 51.02
N SER A 401 -17.37 7.38 52.31
CA SER A 401 -17.58 6.40 53.37
C SER A 401 -19.06 6.36 53.78
N GLU A 402 -19.83 5.40 53.29
CA GLU A 402 -21.07 4.93 53.94
C GLU A 402 -21.55 3.59 53.35
N PRO A 403 -22.06 2.64 54.15
CA PRO A 403 -22.50 1.32 53.69
C PRO A 403 -23.97 1.38 53.23
N GLY A 404 -24.22 1.18 51.93
CA GLY A 404 -25.56 1.11 51.36
C GLY A 404 -25.63 0.13 50.19
N GLU A 405 -26.69 -0.67 50.14
CA GLU A 405 -26.97 -1.67 49.10
C GLU A 405 -26.91 -1.09 47.68
N PRO A 406 -26.36 -1.83 46.70
CA PRO A 406 -26.27 -1.34 45.33
C PRO A 406 -27.67 -1.29 44.71
N THR A 407 -28.21 -0.09 44.55
CA THR A 407 -29.37 0.16 43.69
C THR A 407 -28.92 0.88 42.43
N ARG A 408 -28.40 0.09 41.49
CA ARG A 408 -28.65 0.33 40.07
C ARG A 408 -29.02 -1.00 39.41
N LYS A 409 -30.31 -1.10 39.15
CA LYS A 409 -30.89 -2.00 38.16
C LYS A 409 -30.41 -1.52 36.78
N GLU A 410 -29.47 -2.23 36.20
CA GLU A 410 -29.49 -2.48 34.76
C GLU A 410 -29.67 -3.98 34.66
N ASP A 411 -30.86 -4.38 34.21
CA ASP A 411 -31.18 -5.76 33.91
C ASP A 411 -30.20 -6.26 32.85
N VAL A 412 -29.70 -7.48 33.04
CA VAL A 412 -29.01 -8.24 31.99
C VAL A 412 -29.90 -8.19 30.75
N VAL A 413 -29.50 -7.45 29.70
CA VAL A 413 -30.26 -7.38 28.45
C VAL A 413 -30.10 -8.70 27.70
N ALA A 414 -30.94 -9.64 28.13
CA ALA A 414 -31.74 -10.60 27.37
C ALA A 414 -31.13 -11.25 26.12
N TYR A 415 -30.60 -12.46 26.31
CA TYR A 415 -30.68 -13.53 25.31
C TYR A 415 -32.13 -14.02 25.09
N ASP A 416 -33.09 -13.53 25.87
CA ASP A 416 -34.47 -14.03 25.88
C ASP A 416 -35.32 -13.49 24.72
N ASP A 417 -35.12 -12.24 24.27
CA ASP A 417 -35.85 -11.69 23.12
C ASP A 417 -35.43 -12.37 21.81
N LEU A 418 -34.13 -12.67 21.67
CA LEU A 418 -33.59 -13.41 20.54
C LEU A 418 -34.12 -14.85 20.51
N LYS A 419 -34.13 -15.53 21.68
CA LYS A 419 -34.68 -16.88 21.80
C LYS A 419 -36.20 -16.91 21.59
N ALA A 420 -36.93 -15.88 22.03
CA ALA A 420 -38.36 -15.75 21.78
C ALA A 420 -38.66 -15.57 20.28
N GLY A 421 -37.91 -14.68 19.61
CA GLY A 421 -38.04 -14.45 18.16
C GLY A 421 -37.72 -15.69 17.32
N LEU A 422 -36.72 -16.49 17.72
CA LEU A 422 -36.41 -17.77 17.07
C LEU A 422 -37.50 -18.83 17.33
N ARG A 423 -38.02 -18.95 18.55
CA ARG A 423 -39.13 -19.89 18.84
C ARG A 423 -40.38 -19.57 18.03
N GLU A 424 -40.73 -18.30 17.90
CA GLU A 424 -41.88 -17.85 17.10
C GLU A 424 -41.70 -18.20 15.62
N ARG A 425 -40.54 -17.87 15.03
CA ARG A 425 -40.28 -18.11 13.61
C ARG A 425 -40.12 -19.59 13.23
N LEU A 426 -39.71 -20.43 14.19
CA LEU A 426 -39.58 -21.88 14.01
C LEU A 426 -40.85 -22.65 14.45
N GLY A 427 -41.88 -21.96 14.94
CA GLY A 427 -43.14 -22.59 15.36
C GLY A 427 -43.06 -23.45 16.63
N LEU A 428 -42.03 -23.25 17.46
CA LEU A 428 -41.85 -24.00 18.71
C LEU A 428 -42.84 -23.47 19.78
N THR A 429 -43.86 -24.27 20.07
CA THR A 429 -44.96 -23.89 21.00
C THR A 429 -44.63 -24.09 22.48
N ASP A 430 -43.50 -24.71 22.80
CA ASP A 430 -43.07 -24.95 24.18
C ASP A 430 -42.09 -23.86 24.65
N ALA A 431 -42.55 -23.00 25.57
CA ALA A 431 -41.78 -21.90 26.11
C ALA A 431 -40.56 -22.36 26.96
N ALA A 432 -40.49 -23.64 27.34
CA ALA A 432 -39.38 -24.22 28.10
C ALA A 432 -38.34 -24.96 27.23
N ALA A 433 -38.46 -24.90 25.89
CA ALA A 433 -37.51 -25.54 24.99
C ALA A 433 -36.08 -25.03 25.23
N SER A 434 -35.16 -25.96 25.48
CA SER A 434 -33.74 -25.69 25.70
C SER A 434 -33.06 -25.16 24.44
N ASP A 435 -31.95 -24.45 24.61
CA ASP A 435 -31.19 -23.84 23.51
C ASP A 435 -30.76 -24.86 22.44
N THR A 436 -30.50 -26.10 22.86
CA THR A 436 -30.14 -27.21 21.97
C THR A 436 -31.32 -27.65 21.08
N GLN A 437 -32.56 -27.58 21.59
CA GLN A 437 -33.76 -27.92 20.81
C GLN A 437 -34.11 -26.83 19.80
N LEU A 438 -33.78 -25.59 20.12
CA LEU A 438 -33.89 -24.45 19.22
C LEU A 438 -32.92 -24.58 18.03
N LEU A 439 -31.66 -24.95 18.29
CA LEU A 439 -30.66 -25.16 17.24
C LEU A 439 -31.05 -26.31 16.29
N ALA A 440 -31.52 -27.44 16.84
CA ALA A 440 -31.97 -28.56 16.03
C ALA A 440 -33.15 -28.20 15.10
N ALA A 441 -34.08 -27.36 15.57
CA ALA A 441 -35.20 -26.89 14.75
C ALA A 441 -34.75 -25.93 13.63
N VAL A 442 -33.69 -25.14 13.86
CA VAL A 442 -33.09 -24.30 12.80
C VAL A 442 -32.47 -25.17 11.71
N ASP A 443 -31.72 -26.20 12.10
CA ASP A 443 -31.06 -27.12 11.15
C ASP A 443 -32.10 -27.88 10.30
N GLU A 444 -33.24 -28.24 10.88
CA GLU A 444 -34.34 -28.91 10.16
C GLU A 444 -35.00 -28.00 9.11
N VAL A 445 -35.27 -26.73 9.45
CA VAL A 445 -35.82 -25.74 8.50
C VAL A 445 -34.83 -25.44 7.37
N LEU A 446 -33.54 -25.40 7.69
CA LEU A 446 -32.48 -25.23 6.69
C LEU A 446 -32.37 -26.44 5.75
N ALA A 447 -32.57 -27.66 6.25
CA ALA A 447 -32.58 -28.86 5.43
C ALA A 447 -33.81 -28.96 4.52
N GLU A 448 -34.99 -28.52 4.97
CA GLU A 448 -36.22 -28.51 4.15
C GLU A 448 -36.18 -27.52 2.98
N GLN A 449 -35.33 -26.48 3.03
CA GLN A 449 -35.15 -25.51 1.93
C GLN A 449 -34.34 -26.07 0.75
N VAL A 450 -33.83 -27.31 0.83
CA VAL A 450 -32.86 -27.90 -0.13
C VAL A 450 -33.50 -28.89 -1.12
N GLU A 451 -34.81 -28.86 -1.35
CA GLU A 451 -35.44 -29.69 -2.39
C GLU A 451 -35.85 -28.88 -3.64
N PRO A 452 -35.01 -28.78 -4.69
CA PRO A 452 -35.42 -28.21 -5.96
C PRO A 452 -36.21 -29.25 -6.78
N THR A 453 -37.53 -29.16 -6.72
CA THR A 453 -38.39 -29.70 -7.78
C THR A 453 -38.18 -28.91 -9.06
N THR A 454 -37.37 -29.42 -9.97
CA THR A 454 -37.15 -28.79 -11.28
C THR A 454 -38.22 -29.26 -12.27
N PRO A 455 -39.13 -28.39 -12.78
CA PRO A 455 -39.93 -28.74 -13.94
C PRO A 455 -39.07 -28.74 -15.20
N ALA A 456 -39.27 -29.73 -16.06
CA ALA A 456 -38.54 -29.93 -17.29
C ALA A 456 -38.54 -28.66 -18.18
N ARG A 457 -37.37 -28.03 -18.34
CA ARG A 457 -37.19 -26.88 -19.21
C ARG A 457 -36.88 -27.36 -20.63
N ALA A 458 -37.68 -26.90 -21.59
CA ALA A 458 -37.57 -27.26 -22.99
C ALA A 458 -36.18 -26.95 -23.57
N ALA A 459 -35.69 -27.84 -24.44
CA ALA A 459 -34.37 -27.78 -25.05
C ALA A 459 -34.12 -26.43 -25.74
N VAL A 460 -33.11 -25.70 -25.24
CA VAL A 460 -32.59 -24.48 -25.85
C VAL A 460 -31.71 -24.88 -27.03
N GLN A 461 -31.80 -24.17 -28.15
CA GLN A 461 -31.05 -24.51 -29.36
C GLN A 461 -29.53 -24.41 -29.12
N ASP A 462 -28.78 -25.35 -29.69
CA ASP A 462 -27.32 -25.39 -29.61
C ASP A 462 -26.70 -24.06 -30.07
N GLY A 463 -25.79 -23.54 -29.24
CA GLY A 463 -25.14 -22.24 -29.46
C GLY A 463 -25.82 -21.04 -28.78
N THR A 464 -26.93 -21.24 -28.07
CA THR A 464 -27.60 -20.18 -27.31
C THR A 464 -27.34 -20.33 -25.81
N LEU A 465 -26.80 -19.28 -25.19
CA LEU A 465 -26.58 -19.25 -23.74
C LEU A 465 -27.79 -18.59 -23.06
N VAL A 466 -28.38 -19.27 -22.08
CA VAL A 466 -29.48 -18.70 -21.30
C VAL A 466 -28.88 -17.79 -20.24
N VAL A 467 -29.09 -16.48 -20.40
CA VAL A 467 -28.71 -15.48 -19.40
C VAL A 467 -29.95 -15.14 -18.57
N ASP A 468 -29.80 -15.08 -17.25
CA ASP A 468 -30.84 -14.60 -16.36
C ASP A 468 -31.25 -13.17 -16.73
N ALA A 469 -32.55 -12.85 -16.63
CA ALA A 469 -33.08 -11.57 -17.08
C ALA A 469 -32.50 -10.38 -16.28
N ALA A 470 -32.30 -10.54 -14.97
CA ALA A 470 -31.71 -9.50 -14.13
C ALA A 470 -30.21 -9.34 -14.44
N VAL A 471 -29.50 -10.44 -14.68
CA VAL A 471 -28.10 -10.41 -15.12
C VAL A 471 -27.95 -9.72 -16.48
N PHE A 472 -28.88 -9.97 -17.40
CA PHE A 472 -28.89 -9.30 -18.71
C PHE A 472 -29.15 -7.80 -18.59
N GLU A 473 -30.09 -7.38 -17.72
CA GLU A 473 -30.34 -5.96 -17.45
C GLU A 473 -29.12 -5.27 -16.83
N GLN A 474 -28.45 -5.94 -15.90
CA GLN A 474 -27.22 -5.43 -15.28
C GLN A 474 -26.09 -5.28 -16.31
N LEU A 475 -25.84 -6.31 -17.12
CA LEU A 475 -24.84 -6.25 -18.21
C LEU A 475 -25.12 -5.11 -19.18
N GLN A 476 -26.39 -4.87 -19.52
CA GLN A 476 -26.75 -3.71 -20.33
C GLN A 476 -26.50 -2.38 -19.63
N SER A 477 -26.73 -2.32 -18.31
CA SER A 477 -26.46 -1.14 -17.48
C SER A 477 -24.97 -0.83 -17.44
N ASP A 478 -24.14 -1.82 -17.15
CA ASP A 478 -22.69 -1.69 -17.08
C ASP A 478 -22.09 -1.33 -18.44
N ALA A 479 -22.61 -1.92 -19.52
CA ALA A 479 -22.20 -1.56 -20.87
C ALA A 479 -22.59 -0.11 -21.24
N ARG A 480 -23.73 0.40 -20.74
CA ARG A 480 -24.09 1.83 -20.89
C ARG A 480 -23.16 2.72 -20.09
N ALA A 481 -22.87 2.37 -18.84
CA ALA A 481 -21.95 3.12 -17.99
C ALA A 481 -20.52 3.17 -18.58
N GLY A 482 -20.01 2.05 -19.08
CA GLY A 482 -18.71 1.98 -19.72
C GLY A 482 -18.61 2.81 -21.01
N ARG A 483 -19.67 2.83 -21.84
CA ARG A 483 -19.72 3.71 -23.02
C ARG A 483 -19.74 5.19 -22.61
N ALA A 484 -20.54 5.57 -21.62
CA ALA A 484 -20.60 6.94 -21.11
C ALA A 484 -19.25 7.41 -20.56
N ALA A 485 -18.57 6.58 -19.76
CA ALA A 485 -17.25 6.90 -19.22
C ALA A 485 -16.21 7.10 -20.34
N ARG A 486 -16.27 6.29 -21.41
CA ARG A 486 -15.35 6.44 -22.54
C ARG A 486 -15.65 7.69 -23.37
N GLU A 487 -16.91 8.05 -23.54
CA GLU A 487 -17.32 9.31 -24.19
C GLU A 487 -16.84 10.53 -23.38
N GLU A 488 -16.91 10.48 -22.06
CA GLU A 488 -16.42 11.53 -21.16
C GLU A 488 -14.90 11.69 -21.22
N GLN A 489 -14.14 10.59 -21.25
CA GLN A 489 -12.68 10.62 -21.41
C GLN A 489 -12.26 11.25 -22.74
N VAL A 490 -12.95 10.89 -23.83
CA VAL A 490 -12.70 11.45 -25.17
C VAL A 490 -13.01 12.94 -25.17
N THR A 491 -14.13 13.35 -24.61
CA THR A 491 -14.54 14.76 -24.50
C THR A 491 -13.52 15.56 -23.69
N SER A 492 -13.13 15.07 -22.51
CA SER A 492 -12.15 15.71 -21.62
C SER A 492 -10.79 15.88 -22.31
N ARG A 493 -10.35 14.86 -23.06
CA ARG A 493 -9.11 14.94 -23.85
C ARG A 493 -9.20 16.01 -24.94
N HIS A 494 -10.31 16.08 -25.66
CA HIS A 494 -10.53 17.09 -26.71
C HIS A 494 -10.53 18.51 -26.10
N GLU A 495 -11.20 18.70 -24.97
CA GLU A 495 -11.22 19.97 -24.25
C GLU A 495 -9.85 20.41 -23.75
N ALA A 496 -9.04 19.49 -23.23
CA ALA A 496 -7.68 19.78 -22.79
C ALA A 496 -6.80 20.25 -23.96
N LEU A 497 -6.87 19.58 -25.11
CA LEU A 497 -6.09 19.94 -26.30
C LEU A 497 -6.48 21.32 -26.85
N VAL A 498 -7.78 21.61 -26.94
CA VAL A 498 -8.27 22.90 -27.42
C VAL A 498 -7.92 24.02 -26.43
N THR A 499 -8.06 23.78 -25.12
CA THR A 499 -7.71 24.76 -24.08
C THR A 499 -6.21 25.08 -24.10
N ALA A 500 -5.36 24.07 -24.22
CA ALA A 500 -3.92 24.26 -24.37
C ALA A 500 -3.58 25.10 -25.62
N ALA A 501 -4.28 24.88 -26.73
CA ALA A 501 -4.07 25.66 -27.95
C ALA A 501 -4.57 27.11 -27.86
N VAL A 502 -5.63 27.38 -27.09
CA VAL A 502 -6.06 28.75 -26.77
C VAL A 502 -5.00 29.45 -25.92
N ASN A 503 -4.51 28.79 -24.87
CA ASN A 503 -3.49 29.33 -23.96
C ASN A 503 -2.15 29.58 -24.67
N ASP A 504 -1.74 28.70 -25.58
CA ASP A 504 -0.55 28.87 -26.42
C ASP A 504 -0.70 29.98 -27.49
N GLY A 505 -1.89 30.61 -27.61
CA GLY A 505 -2.19 31.59 -28.64
C GLY A 505 -2.17 31.02 -30.06
N ARG A 506 -2.39 29.71 -30.22
CA ARG A 506 -2.47 29.04 -31.54
C ARG A 506 -3.84 29.25 -32.17
N ILE A 507 -4.89 29.29 -31.35
CA ILE A 507 -6.29 29.49 -31.78
C ILE A 507 -6.97 30.55 -30.90
N ALA A 508 -7.94 31.27 -31.47
CA ALA A 508 -8.66 32.30 -30.74
C ALA A 508 -9.67 31.66 -29.79
N PRO A 509 -9.94 32.22 -28.60
CA PRO A 509 -10.98 31.73 -27.70
C PRO A 509 -12.35 31.58 -28.39
N VAL A 510 -12.70 32.51 -29.28
CA VAL A 510 -13.96 32.48 -30.07
C VAL A 510 -14.08 31.26 -30.99
N ASN A 511 -12.96 30.63 -31.34
CA ASN A 511 -12.93 29.45 -32.21
C ASN A 511 -12.91 28.12 -31.42
N ARG A 512 -12.94 28.15 -30.08
CA ARG A 512 -12.91 26.96 -29.21
C ARG A 512 -13.94 25.92 -29.63
N ASP A 513 -15.20 26.33 -29.73
CA ASP A 513 -16.32 25.42 -30.03
C ASP A 513 -16.22 24.83 -31.43
N ARG A 514 -15.68 25.59 -32.39
CA ARG A 514 -15.42 25.11 -33.75
C ARG A 514 -14.34 24.03 -33.78
N TRP A 515 -13.29 24.20 -32.97
CA TRP A 515 -12.23 23.21 -32.85
C TRP A 515 -12.73 21.95 -32.13
N LEU A 516 -13.47 22.08 -31.03
CA LEU A 516 -14.12 20.94 -30.37
C LEU A 516 -15.02 20.15 -31.34
N ALA A 517 -15.81 20.84 -32.16
CA ALA A 517 -16.63 20.21 -33.19
C ALA A 517 -15.81 19.51 -34.30
N SER A 518 -14.56 19.91 -34.53
CA SER A 518 -13.65 19.22 -35.48
C SER A 518 -13.03 17.97 -34.86
N PHE A 519 -12.64 18.02 -33.58
CA PHE A 519 -12.13 16.87 -32.82
C PHE A 519 -13.18 15.76 -32.68
N GLY A 520 -14.46 16.11 -32.52
CA GLY A 520 -15.55 15.14 -32.52
C GLY A 520 -15.84 14.47 -33.88
N LYS A 521 -15.28 14.98 -34.99
CA LYS A 521 -15.42 14.38 -36.33
C LYS A 521 -14.23 13.54 -36.74
N ASP A 522 -13.03 14.05 -36.50
CA ASP A 522 -11.76 13.39 -36.81
C ASP A 522 -10.65 13.96 -35.92
N GLU A 523 -10.37 13.26 -34.83
CA GLU A 523 -9.38 13.65 -33.84
C GLU A 523 -7.95 13.67 -34.41
N GLU A 524 -7.61 12.75 -35.31
CA GLU A 524 -6.26 12.62 -35.87
C GLU A 524 -5.96 13.80 -36.81
N SER A 525 -6.88 14.11 -37.72
CA SER A 525 -6.78 15.25 -38.61
C SER A 525 -6.81 16.59 -37.86
N ALA A 526 -7.68 16.73 -36.85
CA ALA A 526 -7.77 17.94 -36.04
C ALA A 526 -6.50 18.18 -35.22
N SER A 527 -5.94 17.14 -34.61
CA SER A 527 -4.68 17.20 -33.87
C SER A 527 -3.50 17.59 -34.76
N ALA A 528 -3.42 16.97 -35.95
CA ALA A 528 -2.39 17.28 -36.94
C ALA A 528 -2.47 18.76 -37.37
N LEU A 529 -3.65 19.26 -37.72
CA LEU A 529 -3.84 20.66 -38.09
C LEU A 529 -3.51 21.62 -36.94
N LEU A 530 -3.96 21.32 -35.71
CA LEU A 530 -3.69 22.15 -34.53
C LEU A 530 -2.18 22.26 -34.24
N SER A 531 -1.43 21.18 -34.48
CA SER A 531 0.02 21.15 -34.28
C SER A 531 0.80 22.02 -35.28
N THR A 532 0.27 22.22 -36.49
CA THR A 532 0.89 23.06 -37.53
C THR A 532 0.74 24.56 -37.28
N LEU A 533 -0.18 24.96 -36.38
CA LEU A 533 -0.38 26.37 -36.05
C LEU A 533 0.74 26.87 -35.14
N PRO A 534 1.43 27.98 -35.48
CA PRO A 534 2.49 28.52 -34.66
C PRO A 534 1.95 29.06 -33.34
N LYS A 535 2.71 28.88 -32.26
CA LYS A 535 2.43 29.51 -30.95
C LYS A 535 2.47 31.04 -31.08
N ASN A 536 1.71 31.74 -30.25
CA ASN A 536 1.61 33.20 -30.22
C ASN A 536 1.11 33.83 -31.53
N SER A 537 0.40 33.08 -32.37
CA SER A 537 -0.25 33.62 -33.57
C SER A 537 -1.35 34.62 -33.22
N ILE A 538 -1.94 34.46 -32.03
CA ILE A 538 -2.98 35.30 -31.47
C ILE A 538 -2.46 35.86 -30.14
N PRO A 539 -2.52 37.19 -29.92
CA PRO A 539 -2.10 37.78 -28.67
C PRO A 539 -2.96 37.24 -27.52
N VAL A 540 -2.33 36.57 -26.57
CA VAL A 540 -2.95 36.06 -25.33
C VAL A 540 -2.71 36.98 -24.12
N ALA A 541 -1.95 38.07 -24.31
CA ALA A 541 -1.79 39.12 -23.32
C ALA A 541 -2.91 40.17 -23.48
N GLU A 542 -3.52 40.58 -22.37
CA GLU A 542 -4.57 41.60 -22.36
C GLU A 542 -4.06 42.92 -22.96
N LEU A 543 -4.69 43.35 -24.04
CA LEU A 543 -4.54 44.71 -24.56
C LEU A 543 -5.39 45.66 -23.70
N GLY A 544 -4.83 46.05 -22.55
CA GLY A 544 -5.23 47.24 -21.80
C GLY A 544 -6.51 47.09 -20.97
N HIS A 545 -6.35 46.98 -19.66
CA HIS A 545 -7.39 47.39 -18.72
C HIS A 545 -7.52 48.91 -18.81
N SER A 546 -8.72 49.44 -19.07
CA SER A 546 -9.01 50.85 -18.84
C SER A 546 -8.94 51.08 -17.34
N ASP A 547 -7.90 51.77 -16.89
CA ASP A 547 -7.73 52.22 -15.51
C ASP A 547 -9.00 52.96 -15.06
N PRO A 548 -9.65 52.58 -13.94
CA PRO A 548 -10.65 53.44 -13.36
C PRO A 548 -9.92 54.65 -12.78
N HIS A 549 -10.20 55.81 -13.36
CA HIS A 549 -9.81 57.17 -12.95
C HIS A 549 -8.59 57.80 -13.66
N ALA A 550 -8.86 58.44 -14.80
CA ALA A 550 -8.85 59.90 -14.93
C ALA A 550 -8.89 60.29 -16.42
N ASN A 551 -10.08 60.63 -16.94
CA ASN A 551 -10.12 61.41 -18.17
C ASN A 551 -9.50 62.78 -17.87
N ALA A 552 -8.75 63.33 -18.84
CA ALA A 552 -8.16 64.68 -18.72
C ALA A 552 -9.21 65.76 -18.39
N ASP A 553 -10.47 65.50 -18.72
CA ASP A 553 -11.62 66.36 -18.41
C ASP A 553 -12.02 66.33 -16.92
N ASP A 554 -11.87 65.18 -16.23
CA ASP A 554 -12.19 65.06 -14.79
C ASP A 554 -11.14 65.77 -13.91
N SER A 555 -9.87 65.73 -14.33
CA SER A 555 -8.79 66.52 -13.71
C SER A 555 -9.04 68.03 -13.84
N LEU A 556 -9.68 68.46 -14.93
CA LEU A 556 -10.00 69.88 -15.16
C LEU A 556 -11.19 70.31 -14.30
N TYR A 557 -12.21 69.45 -14.17
CA TYR A 557 -13.39 69.71 -13.35
C TYR A 557 -13.08 69.78 -11.85
N ALA A 558 -12.21 68.88 -11.35
CA ALA A 558 -11.78 68.87 -9.95
C ALA A 558 -10.97 70.12 -9.56
N GLN A 559 -10.20 70.69 -10.49
CA GLN A 559 -9.45 71.94 -10.25
C GLN A 559 -10.35 73.18 -10.15
N VAL A 560 -11.53 73.15 -10.77
CA VAL A 560 -12.45 74.31 -10.78
C VAL A 560 -13.46 74.25 -9.63
N TYR A 561 -13.90 73.06 -9.20
CA TYR A 561 -15.05 72.95 -8.28
C TYR A 561 -14.80 72.27 -6.93
N GLY A 562 -13.60 71.72 -6.67
CA GLY A 562 -13.24 71.15 -5.38
C GLY A 562 -13.94 69.83 -5.04
N SER A 563 -13.24 68.94 -4.34
CA SER A 563 -13.68 67.55 -4.10
C SER A 563 -14.20 67.35 -2.68
N THR A 564 -15.52 67.37 -2.49
CA THR A 564 -16.17 66.71 -1.35
C THR A 564 -17.48 66.05 -1.82
N PRO A 565 -17.70 64.75 -1.52
CA PRO A 565 -18.95 64.07 -1.83
C PRO A 565 -19.92 64.17 -0.66
N GLU A 566 -20.94 65.02 -0.78
CA GLU A 566 -22.20 64.84 -0.06
C GLU A 566 -23.34 64.81 -1.07
N GLU A 567 -24.06 63.69 -1.04
CA GLU A 567 -25.40 63.44 -1.58
C GLU A 567 -25.60 63.41 -3.11
N ALA A 568 -25.53 62.20 -3.67
CA ALA A 568 -26.51 61.68 -4.64
C ALA A 568 -26.47 60.14 -4.68
#